data_AF-A0A9P3PE68-F1
#
_entry.id   AF-A0A9P3PE68-F1
#
_cell.length_a   1.000
_cell.length_b   1.000
_cell.length_c   1.000
_cell.angle_alpha   90.00
_cell.angle_beta   90.00
_cell.angle_gamma   90.00
#
_symmetry.space_group_name_H-M   'P 1'
#
loop_
_entity.id
_entity.type
_entity.pdbx_description
1 polymer ?
#
loop_
_entity_poly.entity_id
_entity_poly.type
_entity_poly.pdbx_seq_one_letter_code
_entity_poly.pdbx_strand_id
1 'polypeptide(L)'
;MSARPESTNYEALVRQLNTLLDALHIPISLESPTELTPSLLIAILESLLSMRLPKEDRLQTREAINLQNTKLFLGILETDVLQVDVGLSNLDPRRLANGELEECVYIAELLCWIGRRLGHIVAEDPFELDDEPPSRALNTGSYSPSTSTTATRNTFTTSTFSTTHRRSDSNTSVESFRPSTPIRKSTPQHRSPPFRSKPRCIHEVPTPSVILSPNLDSSFAAAPSLRDCPDSPAPPSSPNVRYTGYISPVDEELELLSFEHSRSMSSRKIRDDSNSDQAELSYSLQALRESRARTLALYQERARLLEELARLESQQLRRPER
;
A
#
# COMPACT_ATOMS: atom_id res chain seq x y z
N MET A 1 33.99 35.08 -19.62
CA MET A 1 33.17 33.93 -20.04
C MET A 1 33.30 32.87 -18.95
N SER A 2 32.52 33.00 -17.87
CA SER A 2 32.47 31.98 -16.81
C SER A 2 31.58 30.85 -17.30
N ALA A 3 32.18 29.67 -17.52
CA ALA A 3 31.43 28.45 -17.74
C ALA A 3 30.57 28.16 -16.51
N ARG A 4 29.28 27.86 -16.73
CA ARG A 4 28.34 27.47 -15.66
C ARG A 4 28.80 26.13 -15.08
N PRO A 5 29.13 26.05 -13.78
CA PRO A 5 29.63 24.81 -13.17
C PRO A 5 28.60 23.67 -13.09
N GLU A 6 27.30 23.97 -13.16
CA GLU A 6 26.24 22.98 -12.94
C GLU A 6 26.16 21.90 -14.03
N SER A 7 26.53 22.20 -15.27
CA SER A 7 26.42 21.24 -16.39
C SER A 7 27.37 20.05 -16.25
N THR A 8 28.52 20.24 -15.62
CA THR A 8 29.56 19.20 -15.49
C THR A 8 29.16 18.08 -14.52
N ASN A 9 28.30 18.37 -13.54
CA ASN A 9 27.88 17.38 -12.56
C ASN A 9 26.89 16.36 -13.18
N TYR A 10 26.01 16.82 -14.06
CA TYR A 10 25.03 15.95 -14.73
C TYR A 10 25.68 14.95 -15.69
N GLU A 11 26.69 15.38 -16.46
CA GLU A 11 27.40 14.47 -17.37
C GLU A 11 28.13 13.36 -16.61
N ALA A 12 28.74 13.69 -15.47
CA ALA A 12 29.36 12.70 -14.61
C ALA A 12 28.33 11.71 -14.04
N LEU A 13 27.18 12.20 -13.61
CA LEU A 13 26.07 11.38 -13.11
C LEU A 13 25.52 10.44 -14.19
N VAL A 14 25.27 10.94 -15.40
CA VAL A 14 24.78 10.14 -16.53
C VAL A 14 25.78 9.05 -16.91
N ARG A 15 27.09 9.36 -16.88
CA ARG A 15 28.14 8.35 -17.10
C ARG A 15 28.13 7.25 -16.03
N GLN A 16 27.98 7.60 -14.76
CA GLN A 16 27.84 6.62 -13.68
C GLN A 16 26.57 5.78 -13.84
N LEU A 17 25.46 6.40 -14.21
CA LEU A 17 24.19 5.73 -14.45
C LEU A 17 24.28 4.76 -15.63
N ASN A 18 24.93 5.15 -16.73
CA ASN A 18 25.19 4.26 -17.87
C ASN A 18 26.11 3.08 -17.49
N THR A 19 27.09 3.32 -16.61
CA THR A 19 27.94 2.24 -16.05
C THR A 19 27.10 1.25 -15.24
N LEU A 20 26.16 1.75 -14.43
CA LEU A 20 25.21 0.91 -13.69
C LEU A 20 24.31 0.11 -14.63
N LEU A 21 23.78 0.73 -15.69
CA LEU A 21 22.92 0.05 -16.66
C LEU A 21 23.66 -1.08 -17.39
N ASP A 22 24.93 -0.85 -17.76
CA ASP A 22 25.78 -1.88 -18.37
C ASP A 22 26.04 -3.05 -17.40
N ALA A 23 26.34 -2.74 -16.13
CA ALA A 23 26.52 -3.73 -15.08
C ALA A 23 25.24 -4.55 -14.78
N LEU A 24 24.06 -3.96 -14.98
CA LEU A 24 22.76 -4.62 -14.87
C LEU A 24 22.32 -5.30 -16.18
N HIS A 25 23.15 -5.29 -17.22
CA HIS A 25 22.87 -5.84 -18.54
C HIS A 25 21.62 -5.25 -19.22
N ILE A 26 21.37 -3.95 -19.02
CA ILE A 26 20.30 -3.20 -19.68
C ILE A 26 20.91 -2.46 -20.89
N PRO A 27 20.61 -2.84 -22.14
CA PRO A 27 21.24 -2.28 -23.34
C PRO A 27 20.61 -0.93 -23.74
N ILE A 28 20.58 0.01 -22.80
CA ILE A 28 20.05 1.36 -22.99
C ILE A 28 21.11 2.34 -22.51
N SER A 29 21.44 3.31 -23.36
CA SER A 29 22.31 4.42 -23.01
C SER A 29 21.46 5.67 -22.82
N LEU A 30 21.67 6.36 -21.72
CA LEU A 30 20.99 7.60 -21.38
C LEU A 30 21.87 8.78 -21.79
N GLU A 31 21.25 9.80 -22.37
CA GLU A 31 21.87 11.11 -22.66
C GLU A 31 21.59 12.13 -21.55
N SER A 32 20.48 11.95 -20.82
CA SER A 32 20.02 12.85 -19.76
C SER A 32 19.40 12.08 -18.60
N PRO A 33 19.51 12.56 -17.35
CA PRO A 33 18.83 11.94 -16.21
C PRO A 33 17.31 11.92 -16.35
N THR A 34 16.72 12.84 -17.13
CA THR A 34 15.27 12.89 -17.39
C THR A 34 14.75 11.70 -18.18
N GLU A 35 15.64 10.91 -18.80
CA GLU A 35 15.29 9.69 -19.54
C GLU A 35 15.01 8.49 -18.64
N LEU A 36 15.08 8.67 -17.31
CA LEU A 36 14.61 7.72 -16.30
C LEU A 36 13.08 7.56 -16.34
N THR A 37 12.60 6.91 -17.41
CA THR A 37 11.19 6.59 -17.56
C THR A 37 10.71 5.63 -16.48
N PRO A 38 9.44 5.67 -16.07
CA PRO A 38 8.89 4.74 -15.07
C PRO A 38 9.11 3.27 -15.42
N SER A 39 9.05 2.91 -16.71
CA SER A 39 9.35 1.55 -17.18
C SER A 39 10.82 1.16 -16.99
N LEU A 40 11.75 2.10 -17.21
CA LEU A 40 13.17 1.87 -16.99
C LEU A 40 13.49 1.72 -15.50
N LEU A 41 12.88 2.56 -14.65
CA LEU A 41 13.02 2.45 -13.20
C LEU A 41 12.60 1.06 -12.68
N ILE A 42 11.48 0.54 -13.18
CA ILE A 42 11.05 -0.83 -12.85
C ILE A 42 12.03 -1.87 -13.38
N ALA A 43 12.57 -1.71 -14.59
CA ALA A 43 13.55 -2.65 -15.14
C ALA A 43 14.87 -2.69 -14.33
N ILE A 44 15.35 -1.52 -13.90
CA ILE A 44 16.50 -1.40 -12.99
C ILE A 44 16.19 -2.13 -11.68
N LEU A 45 15.04 -1.87 -11.07
CA LEU A 45 14.63 -2.48 -9.81
C LEU A 45 14.46 -4.00 -9.92
N GLU A 46 13.85 -4.51 -10.99
CA GLU A 46 13.73 -5.94 -11.28
C GLU A 46 15.12 -6.61 -11.42
N SER A 47 16.09 -5.89 -12.00
CA SER A 47 17.46 -6.37 -12.16
C SER A 47 18.21 -6.40 -10.83
N LEU A 48 18.07 -5.33 -10.02
CA LEU A 48 18.66 -5.26 -8.68
C LEU A 48 18.13 -6.34 -7.74
N LEU A 49 16.82 -6.61 -7.79
CA LEU A 49 16.17 -7.64 -6.96
C LEU A 49 16.27 -9.05 -7.53
N SER A 50 16.74 -9.20 -8.77
CA SER A 50 16.70 -10.47 -9.52
C SER A 50 15.31 -11.13 -9.52
N MET A 51 14.25 -10.32 -9.49
CA MET A 51 12.86 -10.76 -9.38
C MET A 51 11.95 -9.95 -10.30
N ARG A 52 10.95 -10.61 -10.89
CA ARG A 52 9.92 -9.93 -11.70
C ARG A 52 8.86 -9.31 -10.80
N LEU A 53 8.59 -8.02 -11.01
CA LEU A 53 7.55 -7.33 -10.27
C LEU A 53 6.18 -7.57 -10.92
N PRO A 54 5.11 -7.73 -10.11
CA PRO A 54 3.75 -7.86 -10.64
C PRO A 54 3.35 -6.57 -11.37
N LYS A 55 3.08 -6.65 -12.67
CA LYS A 55 2.55 -5.55 -13.46
C LYS A 55 1.03 -5.67 -13.50
N GLU A 56 0.33 -4.68 -12.96
CA GLU A 56 -1.12 -4.67 -12.95
C GLU A 56 -1.63 -4.14 -14.29
N ASP A 57 -1.92 -5.05 -15.22
CA ASP A 57 -2.40 -4.73 -16.56
C ASP A 57 -3.93 -4.52 -16.52
N ARG A 58 -4.36 -3.38 -15.98
CA ARG A 58 -5.76 -2.94 -16.01
C ARG A 58 -5.91 -1.86 -17.06
N LEU A 59 -7.11 -1.74 -17.63
CA LEU A 59 -7.53 -0.75 -18.64
C LEU A 59 -7.41 0.69 -18.11
N GLN A 60 -6.19 1.14 -17.85
CA GLN A 60 -5.84 2.43 -17.29
C GLN A 60 -5.21 3.31 -18.36
N THR A 61 -5.25 4.62 -18.14
CA THR A 61 -4.52 5.57 -18.99
C THR A 61 -3.02 5.39 -18.81
N ARG A 62 -2.23 5.73 -19.84
CA ARG A 62 -0.76 5.67 -19.79
C ARG A 62 -0.19 6.45 -18.60
N GLU A 63 -0.77 7.60 -18.29
CA GLU A 63 -0.37 8.43 -17.14
C GLU A 63 -0.62 7.72 -15.80
N ALA A 64 -1.77 7.05 -15.65
CA ALA A 64 -2.07 6.29 -14.44
C ALA A 64 -1.11 5.10 -14.27
N ILE A 65 -0.79 4.40 -15.37
CA ILE A 65 0.19 3.30 -15.37
C ILE A 65 1.58 3.81 -15.00
N ASN A 66 2.01 4.92 -15.58
CA ASN A 66 3.29 5.55 -15.26
C ASN A 66 3.36 5.94 -13.79
N LEU A 67 2.32 6.60 -13.27
CA LEU A 67 2.25 7.00 -11.87
C LEU A 67 2.25 5.77 -10.93
N GLN A 68 1.53 4.71 -11.28
CA GLN A 68 1.50 3.48 -10.51
C GLN A 68 2.87 2.79 -10.49
N ASN A 69 3.55 2.73 -11.64
CA ASN A 69 4.91 2.20 -11.74
C ASN A 69 5.90 3.02 -10.91
N THR A 70 5.82 4.35 -10.96
CA THR A 70 6.68 5.21 -10.14
C THR A 70 6.41 5.01 -8.64
N LYS A 71 5.15 4.91 -8.22
CA LYS A 71 4.81 4.62 -6.81
C LYS A 71 5.31 3.25 -6.37
N LEU A 72 5.16 2.23 -7.22
CA LEU A 72 5.64 0.88 -6.96
C LEU A 72 7.16 0.89 -6.81
N PHE A 73 7.87 1.56 -7.71
CA PHE A 73 9.31 1.74 -7.66
C PHE A 73 9.75 2.38 -6.33
N LEU A 74 9.18 3.53 -5.97
CA LEU A 74 9.56 4.24 -4.74
C LEU A 74 9.26 3.43 -3.48
N GLY A 75 8.10 2.78 -3.43
CA GLY A 75 7.71 1.95 -2.28
C GLY A 75 8.67 0.77 -2.08
N ILE A 76 8.98 0.02 -3.14
CA ILE A 76 9.90 -1.13 -3.06
C ILE A 76 11.33 -0.66 -2.80
N LEU A 77 11.76 0.44 -3.41
CA LEU A 77 13.08 1.00 -3.17
C LEU A 77 13.28 1.36 -1.70
N GLU A 78 12.27 1.98 -1.08
CA GLU A 78 12.27 2.34 0.35
C GLU A 78 12.26 1.08 1.24
N THR A 79 11.32 0.16 1.02
CA THR A 79 11.08 -0.97 1.94
C THR A 79 12.06 -2.12 1.77
N ASP A 80 12.39 -2.49 0.53
CA ASP A 80 13.07 -3.75 0.24
C ASP A 80 14.56 -3.54 -0.01
N VAL A 81 14.93 -2.43 -0.67
CA VAL A 81 16.32 -2.15 -1.07
C VAL A 81 17.06 -1.29 -0.04
N LEU A 82 16.50 -0.14 0.34
CA LEU A 82 17.18 0.84 1.18
C LEU A 82 17.07 0.50 2.66
N GLN A 83 15.87 0.20 3.15
CA GLN A 83 15.55 -0.04 4.56
C GLN A 83 15.99 1.11 5.51
N VAL A 84 16.31 2.28 4.94
CA VAL A 84 16.76 3.49 5.63
C VAL A 84 16.02 4.67 5.01
N ASP A 85 15.60 5.61 5.85
CA ASP A 85 14.98 6.84 5.39
C ASP A 85 16.02 7.75 4.74
N VAL A 86 16.00 7.81 3.41
CA VAL A 86 16.84 8.73 2.61
C VAL A 86 16.08 10.00 2.21
N GLY A 87 14.83 10.15 2.64
CA GLY A 87 13.97 11.27 2.25
C GLY A 87 13.11 11.01 1.00
N LEU A 88 12.88 9.74 0.63
CA LEU A 88 11.96 9.37 -0.46
C LEU A 88 10.52 9.87 -0.20
N SER A 89 10.15 10.08 1.06
CA SER A 89 8.83 10.61 1.42
C SER A 89 8.57 12.03 0.91
N ASN A 90 9.61 12.77 0.56
CA ASN A 90 9.51 14.14 0.04
C ASN A 90 9.44 14.18 -1.50
N LEU A 91 9.64 13.04 -2.17
CA LEU A 91 9.64 12.97 -3.62
C LEU A 91 8.22 12.80 -4.14
N ASP A 92 7.79 13.68 -5.06
CA ASP A 92 6.47 13.57 -5.67
C ASP A 92 6.50 12.54 -6.82
N PRO A 93 5.77 11.40 -6.71
CA PRO A 93 5.72 10.41 -7.78
C PRO A 93 5.13 10.94 -9.09
N ARG A 94 4.31 12.01 -9.07
CA ARG A 94 3.76 12.63 -10.29
C ARG A 94 4.84 13.40 -11.05
N ARG A 95 5.63 14.21 -10.35
CA ARG A 95 6.76 14.97 -10.91
C ARG A 95 7.79 14.03 -11.54
N LEU A 96 8.15 12.96 -10.82
CA LEU A 96 9.06 11.94 -11.32
C LEU A 96 8.48 11.17 -12.53
N ALA A 97 7.19 10.80 -12.49
CA ALA A 97 6.55 10.14 -13.63
C ALA A 97 6.50 11.01 -14.90
N ASN A 98 6.48 12.33 -14.73
CA ASN A 98 6.55 13.31 -15.81
C ASN A 98 7.99 13.58 -16.30
N GLY A 99 9.00 12.99 -15.67
CA GLY A 99 10.40 13.19 -16.02
C GLY A 99 10.97 14.53 -15.56
N GLU A 100 10.45 15.09 -14.47
CA GLU A 100 10.93 16.37 -13.96
C GLU A 100 12.37 16.27 -13.46
N LEU A 101 13.20 17.21 -13.92
CA LEU A 101 14.66 17.15 -13.78
C LEU A 101 15.12 16.94 -12.33
N GLU A 102 14.58 17.72 -11.39
CA GLU A 102 14.98 17.68 -9.98
C GLU A 102 14.75 16.30 -9.34
N GLU A 103 13.61 15.67 -9.63
CA GLU A 103 13.29 14.34 -9.08
C GLU A 103 14.11 13.25 -9.78
N CYS A 104 14.30 13.36 -11.10
CA CYS A 104 15.10 12.43 -11.88
C CYS A 104 16.59 12.45 -11.47
N VAL A 105 17.16 13.63 -11.23
CA VAL A 105 18.55 13.77 -10.76
C VAL A 105 18.72 13.13 -9.40
N TYR A 106 17.82 13.40 -8.46
CA TYR A 106 17.87 12.81 -7.12
C TYR A 106 17.77 11.27 -7.16
N ILE A 107 16.85 10.72 -7.96
CA ILE A 107 16.75 9.27 -8.15
C ILE A 107 17.99 8.70 -8.84
N ALA A 108 18.56 9.40 -9.83
CA ALA A 108 19.78 8.97 -10.50
C ALA A 108 20.97 8.90 -9.51
N GLU A 109 21.14 9.92 -8.67
CA GLU A 109 22.16 9.95 -7.62
C GLU A 109 21.98 8.78 -6.64
N LEU A 110 20.74 8.56 -6.20
CA LEU A 110 20.41 7.47 -5.29
C LEU A 110 20.66 6.08 -5.92
N LEU A 111 20.31 5.89 -7.19
CA LEU A 111 20.61 4.65 -7.93
C LEU A 111 22.11 4.42 -8.07
N CYS A 112 22.89 5.48 -8.34
CA CYS A 112 24.35 5.37 -8.38
C CYS A 112 24.91 4.99 -7.01
N TRP A 113 24.41 5.58 -5.93
CA TRP A 113 24.78 5.21 -4.56
C TRP A 113 24.47 3.74 -4.25
N ILE A 114 23.27 3.25 -4.61
CA ILE A 114 22.90 1.83 -4.48
C ILE A 114 23.85 0.95 -5.32
N GLY A 115 24.14 1.35 -6.55
CA GLY A 115 25.05 0.65 -7.45
C GLY A 115 26.45 0.48 -6.87
N ARG A 116 26.99 1.52 -6.23
CA ARG A 116 28.27 1.44 -5.50
C ARG A 116 28.19 0.49 -4.31
N ARG A 117 27.12 0.59 -3.51
CA ARG A 117 26.89 -0.27 -2.33
C ARG A 117 26.80 -1.75 -2.68
N LEU A 118 26.23 -2.07 -3.85
CA LEU A 118 26.14 -3.44 -4.36
C LEU A 118 27.39 -3.90 -5.13
N GLY A 119 28.37 -3.02 -5.34
CA GLY A 119 29.60 -3.32 -6.06
C GLY A 119 29.44 -3.36 -7.59
N HIS A 120 28.36 -2.80 -8.15
CA HIS A 120 28.14 -2.69 -9.60
C HIS A 120 28.91 -1.52 -10.22
N ILE A 121 29.19 -0.47 -9.44
CA ILE A 121 29.96 0.68 -9.89
C ILE A 121 31.29 0.68 -9.14
N VAL A 122 32.39 0.56 -9.88
CA VAL A 122 33.73 0.78 -9.32
C VAL A 122 33.89 2.29 -9.16
N ALA A 123 33.94 2.77 -7.91
CA ALA A 123 34.32 4.15 -7.64
C ALA A 123 35.75 4.35 -8.19
N GLU A 124 35.91 5.22 -9.19
CA GLU A 124 37.25 5.50 -9.74
C GLU A 124 38.14 6.22 -8.72
N ASP A 125 37.55 6.83 -7.69
CA ASP A 125 38.27 7.46 -6.59
C ASP A 125 38.00 6.74 -5.25
N PRO A 126 39.01 6.04 -4.68
CA PRO A 126 38.91 5.35 -3.39
C PRO A 126 38.70 6.27 -2.17
N PHE A 127 38.80 7.60 -2.33
CA PHE A 127 38.82 8.58 -1.24
C PHE A 127 37.53 9.40 -1.07
N GLU A 128 36.52 9.24 -1.93
CA GLU A 128 35.19 9.88 -1.79
C GLU A 128 34.07 8.85 -1.52
N LEU A 129 34.36 7.82 -0.74
CA LEU A 129 33.33 6.96 -0.15
C LEU A 129 32.72 7.66 1.07
N ASP A 130 32.00 8.75 0.83
CA ASP A 130 30.95 9.11 1.78
C ASP A 130 29.88 8.01 1.64
N ASP A 131 29.96 7.00 2.52
CA ASP A 131 28.97 5.92 2.66
C ASP A 131 27.58 6.46 3.10
N GLU A 132 27.46 7.76 3.32
CA GLU A 132 26.21 8.40 3.66
C GLU A 132 25.28 8.46 2.43
N PRO A 133 24.00 8.06 2.56
CA PRO A 133 23.05 8.22 1.48
C PRO A 133 22.91 9.70 1.09
N PRO A 134 22.56 9.99 -0.18
CA PRO A 134 22.24 11.35 -0.60
C PRO A 134 21.01 11.85 0.18
N SER A 135 21.28 12.53 1.28
CA SER A 135 20.28 13.14 2.13
C SER A 135 19.76 14.38 1.41
N ARG A 136 18.45 14.45 1.13
CA ARG A 136 17.77 15.73 0.86
C ARG A 136 17.73 16.52 2.17
N ALA A 137 18.90 17.01 2.60
CA ALA A 137 18.97 18.01 3.64
C ALA A 137 18.14 19.19 3.14
N LEU A 138 17.03 19.44 3.84
CA LEU A 138 16.06 20.49 3.56
C LEU A 138 16.77 21.85 3.48
N ASN A 139 17.28 22.20 2.30
CA ASN A 139 17.67 23.55 1.92
C ASN A 139 16.43 24.41 1.59
N THR A 140 15.25 24.04 2.09
CA THR A 140 14.19 25.00 2.37
C THR A 140 14.70 25.89 3.51
N GLY A 141 15.29 27.03 3.13
CA GLY A 141 15.84 28.02 4.05
C GLY A 141 14.93 28.24 5.25
N SER A 142 15.36 27.71 6.40
CA SER A 142 14.85 28.10 7.69
C SER A 142 15.24 29.56 7.90
N TYR A 143 14.33 30.47 7.54
CA TYR A 143 14.30 31.76 8.18
C TYR A 143 14.02 31.51 9.65
N SER A 144 15.06 31.64 10.48
CA SER A 144 14.98 31.57 11.94
C SER A 144 13.75 32.35 12.45
N PRO A 145 12.81 31.71 13.16
CA PRO A 145 11.90 32.47 14.00
C PRO A 145 12.73 32.92 15.20
N SER A 146 13.13 34.19 15.19
CA SER A 146 13.77 34.82 16.33
C SER A 146 12.96 34.58 17.59
N THR A 147 13.63 33.93 18.54
CA THR A 147 13.26 33.75 19.93
C THR A 147 12.71 35.05 20.52
N SER A 148 11.45 35.06 20.93
CA SER A 148 10.94 36.02 21.90
C SER A 148 10.02 35.29 22.87
N THR A 149 10.68 34.71 23.87
CA THR A 149 10.09 34.32 25.16
C THR A 149 9.34 35.51 25.77
N THR A 150 8.03 35.39 25.97
CA THR A 150 7.32 36.09 27.03
C THR A 150 6.44 35.12 27.79
N ALA A 151 6.70 35.03 29.09
CA ALA A 151 6.10 34.12 30.03
C ALA A 151 4.67 34.52 30.46
N THR A 152 3.89 33.49 30.80
CA THR A 152 2.87 33.41 31.87
C THR A 152 1.81 34.51 31.98
N ARG A 153 0.54 34.13 31.75
CA ARG A 153 -0.52 34.35 32.75
C ARG A 153 -1.68 33.37 32.59
N ASN A 154 -1.76 32.41 33.51
CA ASN A 154 -2.95 31.60 33.76
C ASN A 154 -4.14 32.52 34.08
N THR A 155 -5.28 32.29 33.41
CA THR A 155 -6.58 32.70 33.95
C THR A 155 -7.56 31.56 33.73
N PHE A 156 -7.99 30.97 34.84
CA PHE A 156 -9.11 30.05 34.93
C PHE A 156 -10.39 30.77 34.48
N THR A 157 -11.13 30.19 33.54
CA THR A 157 -12.55 30.45 33.38
C THR A 157 -13.30 29.13 33.18
N THR A 158 -13.87 28.66 34.29
CA THR A 158 -15.03 27.78 34.34
C THR A 158 -16.18 28.37 33.51
N SER A 159 -16.72 27.63 32.54
CA SER A 159 -18.07 27.89 32.02
C SER A 159 -18.86 26.59 31.90
N THR A 160 -19.57 26.33 32.99
CA THR A 160 -20.96 25.86 33.08
C THR A 160 -21.66 25.40 31.79
N PHE A 161 -22.14 24.16 31.87
CA PHE A 161 -23.22 23.59 31.06
C PHE A 161 -24.45 24.51 31.01
N SER A 162 -25.02 24.71 29.83
CA SER A 162 -26.40 25.15 29.66
C SER A 162 -27.03 24.37 28.51
N THR A 163 -27.80 23.36 28.91
CA THR A 163 -28.69 22.58 28.06
C THR A 163 -29.90 23.44 27.73
N THR A 164 -30.00 23.95 26.50
CA THR A 164 -31.27 24.49 25.99
C THR A 164 -31.81 23.56 24.91
N HIS A 165 -32.89 22.88 25.28
CA HIS A 165 -33.77 22.16 24.37
C HIS A 165 -34.24 23.11 23.26
N ARG A 166 -33.87 22.82 22.01
CA ARG A 166 -34.55 23.36 20.84
C ARG A 166 -35.32 22.22 20.19
N ARG A 167 -36.63 22.19 20.44
CA ARG A 167 -37.58 21.37 19.68
C ARG A 167 -37.59 21.90 18.24
N SER A 168 -37.20 21.07 17.30
CA SER A 168 -37.45 21.27 15.88
C SER A 168 -38.33 20.13 15.41
N ASP A 169 -39.63 20.41 15.36
CA ASP A 169 -40.62 19.57 14.71
C ASP A 169 -40.32 19.56 13.22
N SER A 170 -39.69 18.48 12.74
CA SER A 170 -39.47 18.23 11.32
C SER A 170 -40.49 17.20 10.85
N ASN A 171 -41.53 17.67 10.17
CA ASN A 171 -42.52 16.85 9.50
C ASN A 171 -41.87 16.15 8.29
N THR A 172 -41.65 14.84 8.39
CA THR A 172 -41.26 13.99 7.25
C THR A 172 -42.52 13.46 6.56
N SER A 173 -42.93 14.10 5.47
CA SER A 173 -43.90 13.53 4.52
C SER A 173 -43.18 12.51 3.63
N VAL A 174 -43.61 11.25 3.67
CA VAL A 174 -43.07 10.16 2.84
C VAL A 174 -44.05 9.95 1.69
N GLU A 175 -43.70 10.43 0.50
CA GLU A 175 -44.49 10.22 -0.70
C GLU A 175 -44.11 8.88 -1.36
N SER A 176 -45.09 7.99 -1.43
CA SER A 176 -44.99 6.63 -1.95
C SER A 176 -44.98 6.64 -3.48
N PHE A 177 -43.83 6.33 -4.09
CA PHE A 177 -43.77 5.92 -5.49
C PHE A 177 -43.56 4.41 -5.61
N ARG A 178 -44.61 3.70 -6.02
CA ARG A 178 -44.51 2.39 -6.72
C ARG A 178 -44.40 2.68 -8.21
N PRO A 179 -43.53 1.98 -8.96
CA PRO A 179 -44.11 1.07 -9.95
C PRO A 179 -43.30 -0.22 -10.25
N SER A 180 -44.08 -1.30 -10.36
CA SER A 180 -44.12 -2.26 -11.48
C SER A 180 -42.87 -3.05 -11.91
N THR A 181 -42.87 -4.33 -11.54
CA THR A 181 -42.22 -5.43 -12.28
C THR A 181 -42.69 -5.51 -13.74
N PRO A 182 -41.88 -6.10 -14.65
CA PRO A 182 -42.35 -7.37 -15.17
C PRO A 182 -41.28 -8.48 -15.25
N ILE A 183 -41.82 -9.68 -15.05
CA ILE A 183 -41.25 -11.01 -15.17
C ILE A 183 -40.75 -11.27 -16.60
N ARG A 184 -39.56 -11.86 -16.75
CA ARG A 184 -39.30 -12.86 -17.80
C ARG A 184 -38.42 -14.01 -17.29
N LYS A 185 -38.99 -15.21 -17.38
CA LYS A 185 -38.36 -16.52 -17.22
C LYS A 185 -37.66 -16.91 -18.54
N SER A 186 -36.45 -17.45 -18.44
CA SER A 186 -35.97 -18.52 -19.32
C SER A 186 -34.76 -19.22 -18.70
N THR A 187 -34.89 -20.52 -18.54
CA THR A 187 -33.94 -21.52 -18.02
C THR A 187 -33.07 -22.10 -19.18
N PRO A 188 -32.22 -23.13 -18.99
CA PRO A 188 -30.76 -23.05 -18.89
C PRO A 188 -30.01 -23.73 -20.07
N GLN A 189 -28.67 -23.57 -20.12
CA GLN A 189 -27.67 -24.64 -20.27
C GLN A 189 -26.32 -24.06 -20.74
N HIS A 190 -25.25 -24.24 -19.95
CA HIS A 190 -24.00 -24.84 -20.44
C HIS A 190 -23.04 -25.15 -19.29
N ARG A 191 -22.63 -26.41 -19.21
CA ARG A 191 -21.54 -26.90 -18.35
C ARG A 191 -20.21 -26.31 -18.80
N SER A 192 -19.44 -25.78 -17.87
CA SER A 192 -17.99 -25.55 -17.99
C SER A 192 -17.31 -25.79 -16.63
N PRO A 193 -16.03 -26.19 -16.60
CA PRO A 193 -15.39 -26.86 -15.47
C PRO A 193 -15.07 -25.89 -14.31
N PRO A 194 -14.80 -26.40 -13.09
CA PRO A 194 -14.70 -25.55 -11.91
C PRO A 194 -13.39 -24.76 -11.91
N PHE A 195 -13.48 -23.50 -12.29
CA PHE A 195 -12.45 -22.50 -11.97
C PHE A 195 -12.46 -22.29 -10.45
N ARG A 196 -11.33 -22.60 -9.81
CA ARG A 196 -11.09 -22.32 -8.39
C ARG A 196 -11.13 -20.81 -8.18
N SER A 197 -12.16 -20.30 -7.54
CA SER A 197 -12.27 -18.90 -7.13
C SER A 197 -11.22 -18.60 -6.06
N LYS A 198 -10.48 -17.50 -6.23
CA LYS A 198 -9.63 -16.93 -5.17
C LYS A 198 -10.49 -16.61 -3.94
N PRO A 199 -10.01 -16.92 -2.72
CA PRO A 199 -10.75 -16.60 -1.51
C PRO A 199 -10.97 -15.10 -1.39
N ARG A 200 -12.19 -14.69 -1.05
CA ARG A 200 -12.60 -13.28 -0.93
C ARG A 200 -12.44 -12.73 0.48
N CYS A 201 -12.23 -13.60 1.47
CA CYS A 201 -12.11 -13.22 2.87
C CYS A 201 -11.02 -14.04 3.57
N ILE A 202 -10.35 -13.45 4.57
CA ILE A 202 -9.31 -14.11 5.41
C ILE A 202 -9.80 -15.34 6.19
N HIS A 203 -11.11 -15.60 6.24
CA HIS A 203 -11.71 -16.77 6.88
C HIS A 203 -11.94 -17.94 5.90
N GLU A 204 -11.74 -17.74 4.60
CA GLU A 204 -11.82 -18.82 3.61
C GLU A 204 -10.47 -19.54 3.58
N VAL A 205 -10.28 -20.45 4.53
CA VAL A 205 -9.14 -21.38 4.52
C VAL A 205 -9.44 -22.44 3.45
N PRO A 206 -8.61 -22.59 2.40
CA PRO A 206 -8.79 -23.66 1.42
C PRO A 206 -8.85 -25.01 2.15
N THR A 207 -9.94 -25.76 1.95
CA THR A 207 -10.08 -27.07 2.59
C THR A 207 -8.89 -27.95 2.19
N PRO A 208 -8.21 -28.62 3.16
CA PRO A 208 -7.08 -29.47 2.86
C PRO A 208 -7.58 -30.58 1.95
N SER A 209 -7.20 -30.50 0.67
CA SER A 209 -7.48 -31.55 -0.29
C SER A 209 -6.56 -32.71 0.07
N VAL A 210 -7.10 -33.67 0.83
CA VAL A 210 -6.42 -34.92 1.14
C VAL A 210 -6.28 -35.68 -0.18
N ILE A 211 -5.09 -35.62 -0.78
CA ILE A 211 -4.72 -36.47 -1.91
C ILE A 211 -4.45 -37.86 -1.32
N LEU A 212 -5.50 -38.67 -1.23
CA LEU A 212 -5.38 -40.11 -1.06
C LEU A 212 -5.03 -40.71 -2.43
N SER A 213 -3.75 -40.88 -2.69
CA SER A 213 -3.26 -41.75 -3.76
C SER A 213 -2.95 -43.12 -3.16
N PRO A 214 -3.69 -44.19 -3.50
CA PRO A 214 -3.25 -45.53 -3.20
C PRO A 214 -2.43 -46.09 -4.38
N ASN A 215 -1.25 -46.63 -4.03
CA ASN A 215 -0.69 -47.88 -4.54
C ASN A 215 -0.15 -47.93 -6.00
N LEU A 216 1.18 -48.14 -6.17
CA LEU A 216 1.80 -49.47 -6.32
C LEU A 216 3.31 -49.39 -6.70
N ASP A 217 4.05 -50.28 -6.06
CA ASP A 217 5.34 -50.93 -6.37
C ASP A 217 6.00 -50.70 -7.75
N SER A 218 7.33 -50.55 -7.77
CA SER A 218 8.26 -51.54 -8.38
C SER A 218 9.73 -51.07 -8.42
N SER A 219 10.60 -51.95 -7.93
CA SER A 219 11.98 -52.25 -8.32
C SER A 219 13.15 -51.27 -8.10
N PHE A 220 13.91 -51.60 -7.05
CA PHE A 220 15.35 -51.95 -7.08
C PHE A 220 16.16 -51.62 -8.34
N ALA A 221 17.13 -50.71 -8.18
CA ALA A 221 18.50 -50.91 -8.67
C ALA A 221 19.49 -50.10 -7.81
N ALA A 222 20.36 -50.83 -7.09
CA ALA A 222 21.65 -50.33 -6.59
C ALA A 222 22.54 -49.98 -7.82
N ALA A 223 23.51 -49.06 -7.81
CA ALA A 223 24.49 -48.69 -6.81
C ALA A 223 25.16 -47.33 -7.21
N PRO A 224 26.40 -46.96 -6.81
CA PRO A 224 26.65 -45.81 -5.94
C PRO A 224 27.52 -44.70 -6.58
N SER A 225 27.68 -43.57 -5.89
CA SER A 225 28.97 -42.85 -5.68
C SER A 225 28.83 -41.32 -5.63
N LEU A 226 28.85 -40.81 -4.40
CA LEU A 226 29.77 -39.77 -3.91
C LEU A 226 30.08 -38.59 -4.86
N ARG A 227 29.45 -37.43 -4.60
CA ARG A 227 30.07 -36.12 -4.79
C ARG A 227 29.69 -35.20 -3.64
N ASP A 228 30.68 -34.95 -2.79
CA ASP A 228 30.73 -33.84 -1.85
C ASP A 228 30.82 -32.52 -2.61
N CYS A 229 29.90 -31.60 -2.34
CA CYS A 229 30.07 -30.17 -2.58
C CYS A 229 29.61 -29.43 -1.32
N PRO A 230 30.49 -28.76 -0.58
CA PRO A 230 30.09 -27.84 0.48
C PRO A 230 29.73 -26.47 -0.12
N ASP A 231 28.90 -25.74 0.62
CA ASP A 231 28.55 -24.33 0.47
C ASP A 231 27.53 -23.96 -0.61
N SER A 232 26.29 -24.38 -0.38
CA SER A 232 25.10 -23.67 -0.87
C SER A 232 24.40 -23.02 0.34
N PRO A 233 24.21 -21.69 0.38
CA PRO A 233 23.51 -21.03 1.48
C PRO A 233 22.05 -21.52 1.50
N ALA A 234 21.62 -22.00 2.68
CA ALA A 234 20.28 -22.52 2.89
C ALA A 234 19.23 -21.43 2.57
N PRO A 235 18.12 -21.77 1.89
CA PRO A 235 17.02 -20.83 1.66
C PRO A 235 16.46 -20.34 3.00
N PRO A 236 15.92 -19.10 3.06
CA PRO A 236 15.34 -18.56 4.29
C PRO A 236 14.20 -19.49 4.74
N SER A 237 14.45 -20.20 5.83
CA SER A 237 13.45 -21.00 6.54
C SER A 237 12.28 -20.09 6.87
N SER A 238 11.13 -20.30 6.22
CA SER A 238 9.87 -19.72 6.66
C SER A 238 9.69 -20.01 8.15
N PRO A 239 9.22 -19.04 8.95
CA PRO A 239 9.05 -19.24 10.38
C PRO A 239 8.13 -20.44 10.60
N ASN A 240 8.64 -21.45 11.30
CA ASN A 240 7.93 -22.69 11.55
C ASN A 240 6.63 -22.37 12.30
N VAL A 241 5.50 -22.61 11.66
CA VAL A 241 4.18 -22.35 12.24
C VAL A 241 4.03 -23.25 13.46
N ARG A 242 4.04 -22.63 14.64
CA ARG A 242 3.98 -23.37 15.90
C ARG A 242 2.54 -23.85 16.14
N TYR A 243 2.26 -25.09 15.78
CA TYR A 243 0.95 -25.73 15.97
C TYR A 243 0.65 -26.11 17.43
N THR A 244 1.63 -25.97 18.33
CA THR A 244 1.50 -26.36 19.74
C THR A 244 2.05 -25.28 20.66
N GLY A 245 1.21 -24.77 21.54
CA GLY A 245 1.57 -23.79 22.56
C GLY A 245 0.32 -23.12 23.12
N TYR A 246 0.37 -22.78 24.40
CA TYR A 246 -0.65 -21.93 25.00
C TYR A 246 -0.34 -20.48 24.61
N ILE A 247 -1.26 -19.83 23.92
CA ILE A 247 -1.18 -18.39 23.68
C ILE A 247 -1.52 -17.74 25.01
N SER A 248 -0.54 -17.05 25.61
CA SER A 248 -0.76 -16.32 26.86
C SER A 248 -1.93 -15.35 26.66
N PRO A 249 -2.83 -15.18 27.64
CA PRO A 249 -3.80 -14.10 27.59
C PRO A 249 -3.07 -12.80 27.33
N VAL A 250 -3.47 -12.11 26.27
CA VAL A 250 -2.97 -10.77 25.92
C VAL A 250 -3.65 -9.78 26.84
N ASP A 251 -2.89 -8.83 27.35
CA ASP A 251 -3.43 -7.70 28.10
C ASP A 251 -4.13 -6.75 27.11
N GLU A 252 -5.45 -6.79 27.10
CA GLU A 252 -6.30 -6.05 26.16
C GLU A 252 -6.06 -4.53 26.27
N GLU A 253 -5.79 -4.01 27.46
CA GLU A 253 -5.56 -2.57 27.67
C GLU A 253 -4.21 -2.14 27.09
N LEU A 254 -3.17 -2.96 27.26
CA LEU A 254 -1.84 -2.69 26.71
C LEU A 254 -1.84 -2.69 25.17
N GLU A 255 -2.58 -3.63 24.56
CA GLU A 255 -2.76 -3.69 23.11
C GLU A 255 -3.51 -2.45 22.60
N LEU A 256 -4.64 -2.10 23.24
CA LEU A 256 -5.42 -0.89 22.92
C LEU A 256 -4.58 0.39 23.00
N LEU A 257 -3.79 0.55 24.07
CA LEU A 257 -2.91 1.70 24.24
C LEU A 257 -1.81 1.74 23.17
N SER A 258 -1.22 0.60 22.80
CA SER A 258 -0.21 0.53 21.75
C SER A 258 -0.77 0.93 20.37
N PHE A 259 -2.02 0.53 20.11
CA PHE A 259 -2.73 0.86 18.88
C PHE A 259 -3.07 2.35 18.81
N GLU A 260 -3.54 2.95 19.91
CA GLU A 260 -3.81 4.38 19.97
C GLU A 260 -2.53 5.23 19.82
N HIS A 261 -1.42 4.82 20.42
CA HIS A 261 -0.13 5.48 20.24
C HIS A 261 0.32 5.45 18.77
N SER A 262 0.14 4.29 18.10
CA SER A 262 0.46 4.12 16.68
C SER A 262 -0.39 5.03 15.78
N ARG A 263 -1.68 5.19 16.08
CA ARG A 263 -2.56 6.12 15.32
C ARG A 263 -2.19 7.59 15.53
N SER A 264 -1.69 7.96 16.71
CA SER A 264 -1.32 9.36 16.99
C SER A 264 -0.15 9.85 16.12
N MET A 265 0.72 8.94 15.69
CA MET A 265 1.86 9.24 14.82
C MET A 265 1.44 9.39 13.35
N SER A 266 0.52 8.56 12.85
CA SER A 266 0.02 8.70 11.46
C SER A 266 -0.86 9.94 11.25
N SER A 267 -1.56 10.42 12.28
CA SER A 267 -2.53 11.51 12.11
C SER A 267 -1.91 12.91 12.02
N ARG A 268 -0.61 13.07 12.31
CA ARG A 268 0.07 14.38 12.20
C ARG A 268 0.58 14.70 10.78
N LYS A 269 0.58 13.73 9.86
CA LYS A 269 1.12 13.91 8.50
C LYS A 269 0.15 14.54 7.48
N ILE A 270 -1.03 15.02 7.90
CA ILE A 270 -2.05 15.63 7.01
C ILE A 270 -2.48 17.01 7.51
N ARG A 271 -1.52 17.89 7.82
CA ARG A 271 -1.80 19.31 8.07
C ARG A 271 -0.62 20.17 7.64
N ASP A 272 -0.38 20.23 6.33
CA ASP A 272 0.15 21.41 5.66
C ASP A 272 0.23 21.12 4.16
N ASP A 273 -0.89 21.22 3.45
CA ASP A 273 -0.88 21.94 2.17
C ASP A 273 -2.30 22.38 1.73
N SER A 274 -2.53 23.68 1.83
CA SER A 274 -3.27 24.58 0.94
C SER A 274 -4.43 24.05 0.06
N ASN A 275 -5.65 24.30 0.54
CA ASN A 275 -6.79 24.96 -0.17
C ASN A 275 -7.43 24.37 -1.45
N SER A 276 -6.97 23.24 -2.00
CA SER A 276 -7.59 22.58 -3.17
C SER A 276 -8.59 21.47 -2.78
N ASP A 277 -8.40 20.82 -1.63
CA ASP A 277 -9.02 19.52 -1.34
C ASP A 277 -10.31 19.57 -0.51
N GLN A 278 -10.81 20.78 -0.19
CA GLN A 278 -12.00 20.93 0.64
C GLN A 278 -13.27 20.39 -0.05
N ALA A 279 -13.33 20.45 -1.38
CA ALA A 279 -14.44 19.91 -2.17
C ALA A 279 -14.42 18.36 -2.19
N GLU A 280 -13.27 17.72 -2.41
CA GLU A 280 -13.17 16.25 -2.40
C GLU A 280 -13.39 15.66 -1.00
N LEU A 281 -12.87 16.30 0.05
CA LEU A 281 -13.09 15.85 1.42
C LEU A 281 -14.57 15.94 1.81
N SER A 282 -15.28 16.97 1.34
CA SER A 282 -16.71 17.13 1.57
C SER A 282 -17.53 16.04 0.88
N TYR A 283 -17.16 15.66 -0.36
CA TYR A 283 -17.80 14.59 -1.12
C TYR A 283 -17.57 13.22 -0.47
N SER A 284 -16.35 12.97 0.00
CA SER A 284 -15.99 11.75 0.73
C SER A 284 -16.76 11.62 2.05
N LEU A 285 -16.88 12.71 2.82
CA LEU A 285 -17.67 12.73 4.07
C LEU A 285 -19.16 12.51 3.80
N GLN A 286 -19.69 13.05 2.71
CA GLN A 286 -21.08 12.85 2.32
C GLN A 286 -21.35 11.41 1.88
N ALA A 287 -20.48 10.82 1.07
CA ALA A 287 -20.56 9.41 0.69
C ALA A 287 -20.51 8.47 1.92
N LEU A 288 -19.69 8.80 2.92
CA LEU A 288 -19.62 8.05 4.18
C LEU A 288 -20.94 8.12 4.96
N ARG A 289 -21.57 9.30 5.03
CA ARG A 289 -22.86 9.50 5.68
C ARG A 289 -23.98 8.74 4.97
N GLU A 290 -23.99 8.76 3.65
CA GLU A 290 -24.96 8.02 2.83
C GLU A 290 -24.81 6.50 2.99
N SER A 291 -23.57 6.01 2.99
CA SER A 291 -23.27 4.60 3.26
C SER A 291 -23.76 4.16 4.65
N ARG A 292 -23.53 5.00 5.66
CA ARG A 292 -24.02 4.75 7.03
C ARG A 292 -25.54 4.76 7.11
N ALA A 293 -26.20 5.71 6.44
CA ALA A 293 -27.67 5.78 6.38
C ALA A 293 -28.26 4.53 5.71
N ARG A 294 -27.66 4.07 4.60
CA ARG A 294 -28.06 2.83 3.93
C ARG A 294 -27.92 1.61 4.83
N THR A 295 -26.82 1.54 5.59
CA THR A 295 -26.58 0.44 6.53
C THR A 295 -27.63 0.41 7.64
N LEU A 296 -28.01 1.57 8.19
CA LEU A 296 -29.09 1.66 9.18
C LEU A 296 -30.45 1.24 8.61
N ALA A 297 -30.76 1.64 7.38
CA ALA A 297 -32.00 1.23 6.71
C ALA A 297 -32.07 -0.30 6.53
N LEU A 298 -30.96 -0.94 6.15
CA LEU A 298 -30.88 -2.40 6.05
C LEU A 298 -31.09 -3.09 7.40
N TYR A 299 -30.55 -2.53 8.48
CA TYR A 299 -30.80 -3.07 9.83
C TYR A 299 -32.25 -2.93 10.26
N GLN A 300 -32.91 -1.83 9.92
CA GLN A 300 -34.33 -1.63 10.20
C GLN A 300 -35.21 -2.63 9.41
N GLU A 301 -34.94 -2.82 8.12
CA GLU A 301 -35.65 -3.83 7.31
C GLU A 301 -35.41 -5.25 7.85
N ARG A 302 -34.19 -5.57 8.26
CA ARG A 302 -33.89 -6.86 8.88
C ARG A 302 -34.69 -7.06 10.17
N ALA A 303 -34.75 -6.06 11.04
CA ALA A 303 -35.52 -6.14 12.28
C ALA A 303 -37.02 -6.36 12.01
N ARG A 304 -37.57 -5.64 11.03
CA ARG A 304 -38.97 -5.78 10.60
C ARG A 304 -39.28 -7.19 10.08
N LEU A 305 -38.41 -7.75 9.24
CA LEU A 305 -38.60 -9.11 8.72
C LEU A 305 -38.53 -10.18 9.82
N LEU A 306 -37.66 -9.99 10.80
CA LEU A 306 -37.57 -10.90 11.95
C LEU A 306 -38.84 -10.86 12.81
N GLU A 307 -39.43 -9.69 13.00
CA GLU A 307 -40.71 -9.54 13.70
C GLU A 307 -41.86 -10.23 12.94
N GLU A 308 -41.89 -10.10 11.61
CA GLU A 308 -42.90 -10.78 10.78
C GLU A 308 -42.74 -12.31 10.83
N LEU A 309 -41.50 -12.82 10.80
CA LEU A 309 -41.22 -14.24 10.98
C LEU A 309 -41.68 -14.75 12.35
N ALA A 310 -41.36 -14.03 13.43
CA ALA A 310 -41.81 -14.40 14.78
C ALA A 310 -43.34 -14.43 14.89
N ARG A 311 -44.02 -13.51 14.19
CA ARG A 311 -45.49 -13.48 14.13
C ARG A 311 -46.07 -14.69 13.39
N LEU A 312 -45.46 -15.09 12.27
CA LEU A 312 -45.88 -16.27 11.49
C LEU A 312 -45.63 -17.57 12.25
N GLU A 313 -44.49 -17.69 12.93
CA GLU A 313 -44.15 -18.84 13.78
C GLU A 313 -45.18 -19.01 14.91
N SER A 314 -45.54 -17.90 15.57
CA SER A 314 -46.59 -17.90 16.61
C SER A 314 -47.97 -18.33 16.10
N GLN A 315 -48.28 -18.05 14.82
CA GLN A 315 -49.53 -18.49 14.19
C GLN A 315 -49.50 -19.97 13.80
N GLN A 316 -48.37 -20.49 13.35
CA GLN A 316 -48.21 -21.91 13.06
C GLN A 316 -48.34 -22.76 14.32
N LEU A 317 -47.71 -22.34 15.43
CA LEU A 317 -47.78 -23.05 16.71
C LEU A 317 -49.22 -23.11 17.28
N ARG A 318 -50.08 -22.16 16.89
CA ARG A 318 -51.49 -22.12 17.31
C ARG A 318 -52.46 -22.90 16.42
N ARG A 319 -52.01 -23.57 15.35
CA ARG A 319 -52.89 -24.49 14.61
C ARG A 319 -52.97 -25.81 15.37
N PRO A 320 -54.09 -26.14 16.04
CA PRO A 320 -54.25 -27.44 16.65
C PRO A 320 -54.27 -28.51 15.55
N GLU A 321 -53.47 -29.57 15.74
CA GLU A 321 -53.55 -30.77 14.90
C GLU A 321 -54.99 -31.29 14.95
N ARG A 322 -55.64 -31.31 13.79
CA ARG A 322 -56.96 -31.92 13.58
C ARG A 322 -56.79 -33.25 12.90
#